data_AF-A0A1E8YJP5-F1
#
_entry.id   AF-A0A1E8YJP5-F1
#
_cell.length_a   1.000
_cell.length_b   1.000
_cell.length_c   1.000
_cell.angle_alpha   90.00
_cell.angle_beta   90.00
_cell.angle_gamma   90.00
#
_symmetry.space_group_name_H-M   'P 1'
#
loop_
_entity.id
_entity.type
_entity.pdbx_description
1 polymer ?
#
loop_
_entity_poly.entity_id
_entity_poly.type
_entity_poly.pdbx_seq_one_letter_code
_entity_poly.pdbx_strand_id
1 'polypeptide(L)'
;MKKWKEINLVDDQKTLKKLSRYSLVILIASVIILQVIIGIMQAFYQFSKAPIPLDIKHIFIELISFVALFMIILLIHEAIHGIFFKLFDPYATVKFGYQTGMVYTSSPGSRYTRTQFIVIALMPCLIISLALIALFPIVVPHSSLFDILTATHLSTCIGDFYLINQLLKAPQDVKVEDTEKGIILYL
;
A
#
# COMPACT_ATOMS: atom_id res chain seq x y z
N MET A 1 3.90 14.41 -27.59
CA MET A 1 4.54 13.16 -27.13
C MET A 1 3.72 11.98 -27.61
N LYS A 2 4.37 10.90 -28.05
CA LYS A 2 3.69 9.67 -28.51
C LYS A 2 3.65 8.66 -27.38
N LYS A 3 2.64 7.79 -27.39
CA LYS A 3 2.55 6.65 -26.46
C LYS A 3 3.71 5.69 -26.76
N TRP A 4 4.54 5.45 -25.76
CA TRP A 4 5.68 4.53 -25.84
C TRP A 4 5.32 3.15 -25.30
N LYS A 5 4.66 3.10 -24.13
CA LYS A 5 4.31 1.85 -23.46
C LYS A 5 3.08 2.03 -22.58
N GLU A 6 2.31 0.96 -22.42
CA GLU A 6 1.20 0.88 -21.46
C GLU A 6 1.46 -0.28 -20.51
N ILE A 7 1.15 -0.08 -19.24
CA ILE A 7 1.27 -1.08 -18.19
C ILE A 7 -0.11 -1.21 -17.55
N ASN A 8 -0.75 -2.35 -17.79
CA ASN A 8 -2.06 -2.68 -17.23
C ASN A 8 -1.88 -3.57 -16.00
N LEU A 9 -2.45 -3.16 -14.87
CA LEU A 9 -2.43 -3.87 -13.59
C LEU A 9 -3.73 -4.61 -13.28
N VAL A 10 -4.80 -4.39 -14.05
CA VAL A 10 -6.15 -4.91 -13.76
C VAL A 10 -6.51 -6.10 -14.65
N ASP A 11 -6.23 -6.02 -15.95
CA ASP A 11 -6.63 -7.06 -16.91
C ASP A 11 -5.51 -8.07 -17.19
N ASP A 12 -4.25 -7.75 -16.88
CA ASP A 12 -3.12 -8.66 -17.09
C ASP A 12 -3.02 -9.71 -15.98
N GLN A 13 -3.69 -10.83 -16.19
CA GLN A 13 -3.72 -11.99 -15.29
C GLN A 13 -2.32 -12.54 -14.95
N LYS A 14 -1.36 -12.46 -15.87
CA LYS A 14 0.00 -12.95 -15.63
C LYS A 14 0.73 -12.02 -14.66
N THR A 15 0.59 -10.72 -14.85
CA THR A 15 1.11 -9.71 -13.93
C THR A 15 0.42 -9.81 -12.57
N LEU A 16 -0.90 -9.89 -12.50
CA LEU A 16 -1.65 -10.07 -11.26
C LEU A 16 -1.19 -11.28 -10.46
N LYS A 17 -1.12 -12.48 -11.06
CA LYS A 17 -0.62 -13.69 -10.37
C LYS A 17 0.82 -13.56 -9.87
N LYS A 18 1.66 -12.78 -10.57
CA LYS A 18 3.03 -12.49 -10.13
C LYS A 18 3.02 -11.54 -8.92
N LEU A 19 2.23 -10.47 -8.98
CA LEU A 19 2.10 -9.51 -7.88
C LEU A 19 1.47 -10.14 -6.64
N SER A 20 0.44 -10.99 -6.77
CA SER A 20 -0.15 -11.72 -5.65
C SER A 20 0.87 -12.62 -4.94
N ARG A 21 1.76 -13.30 -5.69
CA ARG A 21 2.84 -14.11 -5.09
C ARG A 21 3.82 -13.24 -4.30
N TYR A 22 4.22 -12.10 -4.84
CA TYR A 22 5.10 -11.19 -4.11
C TYR A 22 4.40 -10.53 -2.92
N SER A 23 3.11 -10.20 -3.04
CA SER A 23 2.29 -9.71 -1.93
C SER A 23 2.29 -10.72 -0.78
N LEU A 24 2.06 -12.00 -1.08
CA LEU A 24 2.10 -13.06 -0.07
C LEU A 24 3.47 -13.19 0.59
N VAL A 25 4.56 -13.10 -0.19
CA VAL A 25 5.92 -13.11 0.36
C VAL A 25 6.16 -11.91 1.28
N ILE A 26 5.74 -10.71 0.87
CA ILE A 26 5.86 -9.49 1.68
C ILE A 26 5.03 -9.60 2.95
N LEU A 27 3.81 -10.13 2.87
CA LEU A 27 2.95 -10.35 4.02
C LEU A 27 3.64 -11.25 5.05
N ILE A 28 4.09 -12.44 4.63
CA ILE A 28 4.76 -13.41 5.52
C ILE A 28 6.05 -12.82 6.10
N ALA A 29 6.89 -12.20 5.26
CA ALA A 29 8.13 -11.59 5.70
C ALA A 29 7.87 -10.46 6.72
N SER A 30 6.87 -9.61 6.46
CA SER A 30 6.51 -8.50 7.36
C SER A 30 6.00 -9.02 8.70
N VAL A 31 5.16 -10.05 8.73
CA VAL A 31 4.73 -10.69 9.98
C VAL A 31 5.92 -11.23 10.76
N ILE A 32 6.84 -11.96 10.11
CA ILE A 32 8.04 -12.51 10.77
C ILE A 32 8.89 -11.38 11.36
N ILE A 33 9.17 -10.33 10.57
CA ILE A 33 9.98 -9.18 11.01
C ILE A 33 9.32 -8.49 12.21
N LEU A 34 8.02 -8.24 12.16
CA LEU A 34 7.28 -7.61 13.27
C LEU A 34 7.32 -8.49 14.53
N GLN A 35 7.14 -9.81 14.42
CA GLN A 35 7.26 -10.70 15.58
C GLN A 35 8.67 -10.73 16.16
N VAL A 36 9.72 -10.65 15.32
CA VAL A 36 11.11 -10.55 15.79
C VAL A 36 11.33 -9.24 16.55
N ILE A 37 10.85 -8.11 16.02
CA ILE A 37 10.93 -6.79 16.68
C ILE A 37 10.22 -6.83 18.03
N ILE A 38 8.99 -7.37 18.09
CA ILE A 38 8.24 -7.52 19.34
C ILE A 38 9.01 -8.40 20.31
N GLY A 39 9.51 -9.56 19.89
CA GLY A 39 10.27 -10.47 20.75
C GLY A 39 11.52 -9.82 21.36
N ILE A 40 12.24 -9.01 20.56
CA ILE A 40 13.38 -8.21 21.05
C ILE A 40 12.89 -7.20 22.09
N MET A 41 11.82 -6.44 21.80
CA MET A 41 11.28 -5.46 22.75
C MET A 41 10.84 -6.09 24.07
N GLN A 42 10.23 -7.28 24.04
CA GLN A 42 9.85 -8.02 25.24
C GLN A 42 11.06 -8.40 26.10
N ALA A 43 12.16 -8.82 25.47
CA ALA A 43 13.39 -9.19 26.16
C ALA A 43 14.06 -8.00 26.86
N PHE A 44 13.99 -6.79 26.27
CA PHE A 44 14.67 -5.60 26.80
C PHE A 44 13.79 -4.72 27.71
N TYR A 45 12.47 -4.70 27.53
CA TYR A 45 11.58 -3.74 28.20
C TYR A 45 10.55 -4.37 29.14
N GLN A 46 10.67 -5.66 29.50
CA GLN A 46 9.67 -6.40 30.32
C GLN A 46 8.24 -6.24 29.78
N PHE A 47 8.09 -6.19 28.45
CA PHE A 47 6.81 -6.03 27.82
C PHE A 47 6.04 -7.36 27.85
N SER A 48 4.95 -7.46 28.62
CA SER A 48 4.10 -8.65 28.64
C SER A 48 3.03 -8.56 27.55
N LYS A 49 3.00 -9.53 26.62
CA LYS A 49 1.85 -9.71 25.72
C LYS A 49 0.60 -10.02 26.57
N ALA A 50 -0.56 -9.46 26.23
CA ALA A 50 -1.81 -9.99 26.78
C ALA A 50 -1.93 -11.47 26.41
N PRO A 51 -2.52 -12.30 27.29
CA PRO A 51 -3.10 -13.56 26.87
C PRO A 51 -4.07 -13.30 25.71
N ILE A 52 -3.95 -14.05 24.62
CA ILE A 52 -4.90 -13.97 23.50
C ILE A 52 -6.17 -14.70 23.96
N PRO A 53 -7.31 -14.02 24.12
CA PRO A 53 -8.55 -14.69 24.48
C PRO A 53 -9.02 -15.53 23.29
N LEU A 54 -8.92 -16.87 23.40
CA LEU A 54 -9.36 -17.80 22.35
C LEU A 54 -10.86 -18.10 22.43
N ASP A 55 -11.68 -17.08 22.73
CA ASP A 55 -13.13 -17.19 22.67
C ASP A 55 -13.64 -16.72 21.30
N ILE A 56 -14.64 -17.41 20.77
CA ILE A 56 -15.27 -17.16 19.47
C ILE A 56 -15.69 -15.70 19.35
N LYS A 57 -16.27 -15.12 20.41
CA LYS A 57 -16.70 -13.72 20.41
C LYS A 57 -15.52 -12.77 20.15
N HIS A 58 -14.37 -13.00 20.77
CA HIS A 58 -13.17 -12.19 20.58
C HIS A 58 -12.63 -12.32 19.16
N ILE A 59 -12.58 -13.54 18.61
CA ILE A 59 -12.16 -13.79 17.22
C ILE A 59 -13.07 -13.03 16.24
N PHE A 60 -14.39 -13.07 16.43
CA PHE A 60 -15.32 -12.33 15.58
C PHE A 60 -15.12 -10.81 15.67
N ILE A 61 -14.89 -10.28 16.88
CA ILE A 61 -14.61 -8.84 17.07
C ILE A 61 -13.31 -8.46 16.35
N GLU A 62 -12.22 -9.21 16.55
CA GLU A 62 -10.94 -8.93 15.89
C GLU A 62 -11.06 -8.99 14.36
N LEU A 63 -11.79 -9.96 13.82
CA LEU A 63 -12.01 -10.08 12.38
C LEU A 63 -12.77 -8.86 11.82
N ILE A 64 -13.85 -8.44 12.49
CA ILE A 64 -14.63 -7.27 12.05
C ILE A 64 -13.79 -6.00 12.17
N SER A 65 -13.06 -5.84 13.28
CA SER A 65 -12.13 -4.73 13.48
C SER A 65 -11.03 -4.70 12.42
N PHE A 66 -10.49 -5.85 12.04
CA PHE A 66 -9.51 -5.98 10.97
C PHE A 66 -10.06 -5.47 9.65
N VAL A 67 -11.21 -5.99 9.21
CA VAL A 67 -11.81 -5.58 7.94
C VAL A 67 -12.10 -4.08 7.94
N ALA A 68 -12.69 -3.55 9.01
CA ALA A 68 -13.01 -2.14 9.12
C ALA A 68 -11.75 -1.24 9.07
N LEU A 69 -10.74 -1.54 9.88
CA LEU A 69 -9.50 -0.76 9.94
C LEU A 69 -8.69 -0.88 8.64
N PHE A 70 -8.65 -2.06 8.04
CA PHE A 70 -7.97 -2.27 6.77
C PHE A 70 -8.63 -1.46 5.64
N MET A 71 -9.97 -1.43 5.58
CA MET A 71 -10.68 -0.59 4.62
C MET A 71 -10.39 0.90 4.83
N ILE A 72 -10.31 1.37 6.08
CA ILE A 72 -9.91 2.75 6.38
C ILE A 72 -8.48 3.03 5.88
N ILE A 73 -7.54 2.12 6.14
CA ILE A 73 -6.15 2.26 5.67
C ILE A 73 -6.10 2.31 4.14
N LEU A 74 -6.85 1.48 3.43
CA LEU A 74 -6.92 1.53 1.96
C LEU A 74 -7.48 2.86 1.45
N LEU A 75 -8.54 3.38 2.06
CA LEU A 75 -9.08 4.69 1.69
C LEU A 75 -8.06 5.81 1.92
N ILE A 76 -7.32 5.75 3.03
CA ILE A 76 -6.23 6.69 3.32
C ILE A 76 -5.10 6.54 2.31
N HIS A 77 -4.73 5.32 1.93
CA HIS A 77 -3.70 5.02 0.93
C HIS A 77 -4.01 5.69 -0.40
N GLU A 78 -5.22 5.45 -0.89
CA GLU A 78 -5.74 6.05 -2.11
C GLU A 78 -5.86 7.58 -2.00
N ALA A 79 -6.31 8.11 -0.85
CA ALA A 79 -6.36 9.55 -0.62
C ALA A 79 -4.97 10.20 -0.69
N ILE A 80 -3.92 9.54 -0.18
CA ILE A 80 -2.54 10.04 -0.25
C ILE A 80 -2.08 10.10 -1.72
N HIS A 81 -2.36 9.08 -2.54
CA HIS A 81 -2.11 9.17 -3.99
C HIS A 81 -2.78 10.41 -4.60
N GLY A 82 -4.07 10.62 -4.28
CA GLY A 82 -4.84 11.78 -4.70
C GLY A 82 -4.24 13.12 -4.30
N ILE A 83 -3.75 13.24 -3.06
CA ILE A 83 -3.06 14.44 -2.56
C ILE A 83 -1.80 14.71 -3.38
N PHE A 84 -0.97 13.69 -3.63
CA PHE A 84 0.28 13.87 -4.38
C PHE A 84 0.04 14.13 -5.87
N PHE A 85 -1.01 13.58 -6.47
CA PHE A 85 -1.46 13.97 -7.81
C PHE A 85 -1.76 15.48 -7.87
N LYS A 86 -2.59 15.98 -6.94
CA LYS A 86 -2.92 17.42 -6.84
C LYS A 86 -1.74 18.30 -6.47
N LEU A 87 -0.79 17.80 -5.70
CA LEU A 87 0.42 18.54 -5.31
C LEU A 87 1.31 18.81 -6.53
N PHE A 88 1.43 17.84 -7.44
CA PHE A 88 2.27 17.97 -8.64
C PHE A 88 1.54 18.60 -9.82
N ASP A 89 0.22 18.45 -9.91
CA ASP A 89 -0.63 19.12 -10.87
C ASP A 89 -1.95 19.54 -10.19
N PRO A 90 -2.06 20.81 -9.74
CA PRO A 90 -3.26 21.31 -9.06
C PRO A 90 -4.55 21.20 -9.90
N TYR A 91 -4.42 21.20 -11.23
CA TYR A 91 -5.53 21.11 -12.17
C TYR A 91 -5.86 19.67 -12.58
N ALA A 92 -5.05 18.70 -12.13
CA ALA A 92 -5.28 17.29 -12.41
C ALA A 92 -6.69 16.85 -12.01
N THR A 93 -7.34 16.11 -12.88
CA THR A 93 -8.57 15.40 -12.50
C THR A 93 -8.16 14.18 -11.68
N VAL A 94 -8.66 14.07 -10.44
CA VAL A 94 -8.45 12.89 -9.59
C VAL A 94 -9.77 12.16 -9.47
N LYS A 95 -9.77 10.86 -9.78
CA LYS A 95 -10.93 9.99 -9.69
C LYS A 95 -10.66 8.91 -8.64
N PHE A 96 -11.66 8.63 -7.83
CA PHE A 96 -11.68 7.47 -6.94
C PHE A 96 -12.70 6.47 -7.45
N GLY A 97 -12.38 5.19 -7.38
CA GLY A 97 -13.28 4.15 -7.83
C GLY A 97 -13.02 2.83 -7.15
N TYR A 98 -13.83 1.85 -7.54
CA TYR A 98 -13.67 0.46 -7.12
C TYR A 98 -13.75 -0.43 -8.35
N GLN A 99 -12.76 -1.29 -8.53
CA GLN A 99 -12.73 -2.23 -9.64
C GLN A 99 -12.11 -3.55 -9.18
N THR A 100 -12.74 -4.66 -9.55
CA THR A 100 -12.22 -6.02 -9.34
C THR A 100 -11.79 -6.33 -7.89
N GLY A 101 -12.50 -5.81 -6.88
CA GLY A 101 -12.13 -6.06 -5.47
C GLY A 101 -11.25 -4.99 -4.84
N MET A 102 -10.79 -3.99 -5.60
CA MET A 102 -9.81 -3.01 -5.14
C MET A 102 -10.36 -1.58 -5.26
N VAL A 103 -10.15 -0.78 -4.23
CA VAL A 103 -10.30 0.68 -4.30
C VAL A 103 -9.10 1.23 -5.06
N TYR A 104 -9.29 2.22 -5.92
CA TYR A 104 -8.22 2.85 -6.67
C TYR A 104 -8.42 4.37 -6.76
N THR A 105 -7.31 5.06 -6.96
CA THR A 105 -7.23 6.48 -7.32
C THR A 105 -6.53 6.59 -8.65
N SER A 106 -7.08 7.42 -9.54
CA SER A 106 -6.41 7.70 -10.81
C SER A 106 -6.42 9.17 -11.18
N SER A 107 -5.48 9.52 -12.06
CA SER A 107 -5.32 10.87 -12.57
C SER A 107 -5.28 10.95 -14.11
N PRO A 108 -6.39 10.58 -14.77
CA PRO A 108 -6.44 10.52 -16.23
C PRO A 108 -6.23 11.89 -16.87
N GLY A 109 -5.53 11.92 -18.01
CA GLY A 109 -5.22 13.12 -18.78
C GLY A 109 -4.11 14.01 -18.20
N SER A 110 -3.64 13.74 -16.97
CA SER A 110 -2.56 14.49 -16.32
C SER A 110 -1.23 13.79 -16.54
N ARG A 111 -0.15 14.54 -16.76
CA ARG A 111 1.17 13.97 -17.11
C ARG A 111 2.25 14.38 -16.12
N TYR A 112 2.74 13.38 -15.40
CA TYR A 112 3.78 13.55 -14.39
C TYR A 112 5.15 13.20 -14.98
N THR A 113 6.21 13.81 -14.46
CA THR A 113 7.57 13.31 -14.70
C THR A 113 7.76 11.94 -14.06
N ARG A 114 8.73 11.17 -14.55
CA ARG A 114 9.17 9.91 -13.95
C ARG A 114 9.35 10.00 -12.42
N THR A 115 10.04 11.04 -11.96
CA THR A 115 10.33 11.23 -10.53
C THR A 115 9.08 11.61 -9.73
N GLN A 116 8.23 12.50 -10.24
CA GLN A 116 6.97 12.85 -9.57
C GLN A 116 6.09 11.62 -9.38
N PHE A 117 5.98 10.77 -10.39
CA PHE A 117 5.18 9.56 -10.29
C PHE A 117 5.77 8.54 -9.31
N ILE A 118 7.10 8.39 -9.27
CA ILE A 118 7.76 7.56 -8.25
C ILE A 118 7.43 8.07 -6.85
N VAL A 119 7.41 9.40 -6.64
CA VAL A 119 7.02 9.99 -5.36
C VAL A 119 5.55 9.69 -5.05
N ILE A 120 4.62 9.93 -5.99
CA ILE A 120 3.19 9.60 -5.83
C ILE A 120 3.04 8.15 -5.39
N ALA A 121 3.64 7.21 -6.12
CA ALA A 121 3.56 5.78 -5.85
C ALA A 121 4.14 5.39 -4.48
N LEU A 122 5.22 6.04 -4.03
CA LEU A 122 5.94 5.66 -2.80
C LEU A 122 5.27 6.20 -1.53
N MET A 123 4.63 7.37 -1.60
CA MET A 123 4.24 8.14 -0.42
C MET A 123 3.19 7.46 0.47
N PRO A 124 2.16 6.77 -0.04
CA PRO A 124 1.21 6.07 0.82
C PRO A 124 1.87 5.04 1.73
N CYS A 125 2.74 4.20 1.16
CA CYS A 125 3.49 3.21 1.91
C CYS A 125 4.36 3.86 2.98
N LEU A 126 5.09 4.92 2.62
CA LEU A 126 5.97 5.61 3.55
C LEU A 126 5.19 6.26 4.71
N ILE A 127 4.17 7.07 4.39
CA ILE A 127 3.42 7.85 5.38
C ILE A 127 2.63 6.92 6.32
N ILE A 128 1.92 5.94 5.77
CA ILE A 128 1.11 5.02 6.57
C ILE A 128 2.01 4.12 7.42
N SER A 129 3.10 3.58 6.87
CA SER A 129 4.03 2.76 7.66
C SER A 129 4.68 3.55 8.80
N LEU A 130 5.08 4.80 8.56
CA LEU A 130 5.61 5.66 9.63
C LEU A 130 4.56 5.98 10.69
N ALA A 131 3.30 6.23 10.29
CA ALA A 131 2.21 6.45 11.23
C ALA A 131 1.93 5.20 12.07
N LEU A 132 1.91 4.00 11.46
CA LEU A 132 1.77 2.74 12.17
C LEU A 132 2.93 2.52 13.15
N ILE A 133 4.19 2.72 12.72
CA ILE A 133 5.35 2.62 13.61
C ILE A 133 5.25 3.62 14.78
N ALA A 134 4.81 4.85 14.54
CA ALA A 134 4.63 5.85 15.60
C ALA A 134 3.51 5.50 16.58
N LEU A 135 2.43 4.87 16.10
CA LEU A 135 1.31 4.41 16.91
C LEU A 135 1.62 3.11 17.65
N PHE A 136 2.63 2.35 17.22
CA PHE A 136 3.03 1.07 17.77
C PHE A 136 3.13 1.11 19.31
N PRO A 137 3.89 1.98 19.97
CA PRO A 137 4.02 1.96 21.44
C PRO A 137 2.71 2.24 22.20
N ILE A 138 1.75 2.91 21.58
CA ILE A 138 0.46 3.32 22.18
C ILE A 138 -0.55 2.18 22.07
N VAL A 139 -0.54 1.46 20.93
CA VAL A 139 -1.51 0.42 20.60
C VAL A 139 -1.05 -0.98 21.05
N VAL A 140 0.27 -1.17 21.22
CA VAL A 140 0.92 -2.47 21.40
C VAL A 140 0.72 -3.18 22.73
N PRO A 141 0.12 -2.64 23.81
CA PRO A 141 -0.17 -3.52 24.93
C PRO A 141 -0.87 -4.82 24.48
N HIS A 142 -1.81 -4.82 23.51
CA HIS A 142 -2.70 -5.99 23.37
C HIS A 142 -3.34 -6.29 21.99
N SER A 143 -2.68 -6.36 20.81
CA SER A 143 -3.35 -7.07 19.69
C SER A 143 -2.48 -7.60 18.53
N SER A 144 -2.66 -8.89 18.23
CA SER A 144 -2.34 -9.52 16.92
C SER A 144 -2.91 -8.75 15.73
N LEU A 145 -4.00 -8.03 15.95
CA LEU A 145 -4.67 -7.16 14.99
C LEU A 145 -3.74 -6.10 14.41
N PHE A 146 -2.93 -5.44 15.25
CA PHE A 146 -2.02 -4.39 14.77
C PHE A 146 -0.93 -4.95 13.83
N ASP A 147 -0.37 -6.10 14.18
CA ASP A 147 0.68 -6.77 13.40
C ASP A 147 0.15 -7.19 12.02
N ILE A 148 -1.03 -7.83 11.99
CA ILE A 148 -1.62 -8.27 10.73
C ILE A 148 -2.08 -7.09 9.88
N LEU A 149 -2.60 -6.00 10.47
CA LEU A 149 -2.93 -4.78 9.74
C LEU A 149 -1.69 -4.17 9.09
N THR A 150 -0.60 -4.04 9.83
CA THR A 150 0.66 -3.47 9.34
C THR A 150 1.25 -4.31 8.22
N ALA A 151 1.32 -5.63 8.42
CA ALA A 151 1.81 -6.55 7.41
C ALA A 151 0.93 -6.56 6.15
N THR A 152 -0.40 -6.48 6.31
CA THR A 152 -1.34 -6.44 5.18
C THR A 152 -1.18 -5.14 4.39
N HIS A 153 -1.06 -3.98 5.05
CA HIS A 153 -0.78 -2.71 4.39
C HIS A 153 0.52 -2.76 3.55
N LEU A 154 1.62 -3.26 4.12
CA LEU A 154 2.88 -3.41 3.38
C LEU A 154 2.72 -4.34 2.18
N SER A 155 1.95 -5.43 2.33
CA SER A 155 1.69 -6.38 1.26
C SER A 155 0.87 -5.80 0.11
N THR A 156 -0.04 -4.85 0.38
CA THR A 156 -0.89 -4.23 -0.63
C THR A 156 -0.17 -3.16 -1.44
N CYS A 157 0.92 -2.58 -0.92
CA CYS A 157 1.78 -1.63 -1.64
C CYS A 157 2.58 -2.25 -2.81
N ILE A 158 2.45 -3.56 -3.06
CA ILE A 158 3.21 -4.26 -4.11
C ILE A 158 2.93 -3.72 -5.52
N GLY A 159 1.71 -3.22 -5.77
CA GLY A 159 1.34 -2.61 -7.05
C GLY A 159 2.17 -1.34 -7.31
N ASP A 160 2.24 -0.48 -6.30
CA ASP A 160 3.03 0.75 -6.35
C ASP A 160 4.52 0.47 -6.53
N PHE A 161 5.08 -0.49 -5.77
CA PHE A 161 6.47 -0.90 -5.91
C PHE A 161 6.78 -1.49 -7.29
N TYR A 162 5.83 -2.21 -7.86
CA TYR A 162 5.96 -2.70 -9.23
C TYR A 162 6.02 -1.55 -10.23
N LEU A 163 5.13 -0.55 -10.12
CA LEU A 163 5.15 0.64 -10.98
C LEU A 163 6.46 1.41 -10.83
N ILE A 164 6.93 1.63 -9.60
CA ILE A 164 8.23 2.26 -9.33
C ILE A 164 9.36 1.50 -10.04
N ASN A 165 9.42 0.17 -9.89
CA ASN A 165 10.44 -0.65 -10.55
C ASN A 165 10.36 -0.60 -12.09
N GLN A 166 9.15 -0.43 -12.67
CA GLN A 166 9.00 -0.22 -14.11
C GLN A 166 9.49 1.17 -14.54
N LEU A 167 9.23 2.19 -13.75
CA LEU A 167 9.66 3.57 -13.99
C LEU A 167 11.17 3.76 -13.81
N LEU A 168 11.80 3.06 -12.87
CA LEU A 168 13.25 3.05 -12.69
C LEU A 168 13.98 2.49 -13.92
N LYS A 169 13.30 1.65 -14.72
CA LYS A 169 13.83 1.07 -15.98
C LYS A 169 13.42 1.86 -17.23
N ALA A 170 12.56 2.87 -17.08
CA ALA A 170 12.11 3.71 -18.19
C ALA A 170 13.09 4.86 -18.46
N PRO A 171 13.09 5.44 -19.68
CA PRO A 171 13.90 6.61 -20.00
C PRO A 171 13.64 7.78 -19.05
N GLN A 172 14.66 8.63 -18.85
CA GLN A 172 14.57 9.63 -17.78
C GLN A 172 13.52 10.72 -18.04
N ASP A 173 13.30 11.04 -19.30
CA ASP A 173 12.42 12.05 -19.86
C ASP A 173 10.97 11.57 -20.05
N VAL A 174 10.68 10.30 -19.73
CA VAL A 174 9.33 9.73 -19.84
C VAL A 174 8.31 10.54 -19.04
N LYS A 175 7.15 10.77 -19.65
CA LYS A 175 5.97 11.29 -18.96
C LYS A 175 5.01 10.15 -18.65
N VAL A 176 4.44 10.18 -17.46
CA VAL A 176 3.56 9.14 -16.92
C VAL A 176 2.16 9.72 -16.77
N GLU A 177 1.18 9.04 -17.34
CA GLU A 177 -0.24 9.29 -17.09
C GLU A 177 -0.81 8.12 -16.30
N ASP A 178 -1.52 8.43 -15.21
CA ASP A 178 -2.25 7.43 -14.45
C ASP A 178 -3.64 7.21 -15.04
N THR A 179 -4.07 5.97 -15.11
CA THR A 179 -5.35 5.56 -15.68
C THR A 179 -6.06 4.59 -14.74
N GLU A 180 -7.35 4.37 -14.97
CA GLU A 180 -8.16 3.44 -14.17
C GLU A 180 -7.62 1.99 -14.15
N LYS A 181 -6.71 1.64 -15.07
CA LYS A 181 -6.17 0.28 -15.20
C LYS A 181 -4.67 0.16 -14.94
N GLY A 182 -3.97 1.25 -14.65
CA GLY A 182 -2.51 1.30 -14.56
C GLY A 182 -1.95 2.57 -15.19
N ILE A 183 -0.80 2.49 -15.88
CA ILE A 183 -0.11 3.69 -16.36
C ILE A 183 0.20 3.65 -17.86
N ILE A 184 0.19 4.83 -18.49
CA ILE A 184 0.69 5.05 -19.85
C ILE A 184 1.95 5.89 -19.80
N LEU A 185 2.97 5.45 -20.54
CA LEU A 185 4.26 6.09 -20.66
C LEU A 185 4.38 6.77 -22.03
N TYR A 186 4.82 8.02 -22.04
CA TYR A 186 4.99 8.85 -23.25
C TYR A 186 6.44 9.30 -23.42
N LEU A 187 6.90 9.30 -24.67
CA LEU A 187 8.16 9.88 -25.14
C LEU A 187 7.90 10.82 -26.33
#